data_AF-A0A1G3V4U5-F1
#
_entry.id   AF-A0A1G3V4U5-F1
#
_cell.length_a   1.000
_cell.length_b   1.000
_cell.length_c   1.000
_cell.angle_alpha   90.00
_cell.angle_beta   90.00
_cell.angle_gamma   90.00
#
_symmetry.space_group_name_H-M   'P 1'
#
loop_
_entity.id
_entity.type
_entity.pdbx_description
1 polymer ?
#
loop_
_entity_poly.entity_id
_entity_poly.type
_entity_poly.pdbx_seq_one_letter_code
_entity_poly.pdbx_strand_id
1 'polypeptide(L)'
;MKRDSKTQREKVFLSLPREERETIISHGTAIRLSNLKKQLFLAESKVRHYEEKYKVTMVQMDAEGLPDNADCEIHEDYIMWHHWADVSDKVKKDIASLDEIAQQGLFWRELSYAGH
;
A
#
# COMPACT_ATOMS: atom_id res chain seq x y z
N MET A 1 -7.22 3.01 35.14
CA MET A 1 -6.41 3.72 34.12
C MET A 1 -5.88 2.70 33.11
N LYS A 2 -6.51 2.56 31.94
CA LYS A 2 -5.99 1.69 30.87
C LYS A 2 -4.78 2.40 30.27
N ARG A 3 -3.56 1.89 30.51
CA ARG A 3 -2.37 2.36 29.80
C ARG A 3 -2.59 2.10 28.31
N ASP A 4 -2.48 3.14 27.49
CA ASP A 4 -2.62 3.02 26.05
C ASP A 4 -1.52 2.09 25.50
N SER A 5 -1.94 0.95 24.95
CA SER A 5 -1.05 -0.16 24.58
C SER A 5 -0.13 0.17 23.41
N LYS A 6 -0.48 1.19 22.60
CA LYS A 6 0.37 1.74 21.54
C LYS A 6 1.58 2.46 22.13
N THR A 7 1.32 3.38 23.06
CA THR A 7 2.36 4.15 23.77
C THR A 7 3.29 3.24 24.57
N GLN A 8 2.79 2.12 25.11
CA GLN A 8 3.64 1.17 25.82
C GLN A 8 4.59 0.42 24.88
N ARG A 9 4.14 0.01 23.69
CA ARG A 9 5.00 -0.67 22.72
C ARG A 9 6.09 0.24 22.18
N GLU A 10 5.76 1.49 21.86
CA GLU A 10 6.73 2.50 21.44
C GLU A 10 7.79 2.74 22.51
N LYS A 11 7.40 2.86 23.78
CA LYS A 11 8.36 3.00 24.90
C LYS A 11 9.31 1.82 25.00
N VAL A 12 8.80 0.59 24.90
CA VAL A 12 9.65 -0.61 24.92
C VAL A 12 10.57 -0.64 23.71
N PHE A 13 10.06 -0.37 22.51
CA PHE A 13 10.87 -0.29 21.30
C PHE A 13 11.99 0.75 21.41
N LEU A 14 11.69 1.94 21.94
CA LEU A 14 12.67 3.01 22.14
C LEU A 14 13.72 2.69 23.21
N SER A 15 13.43 1.75 24.12
CA SER A 15 14.39 1.27 25.12
C SER A 15 15.41 0.27 24.56
N LEU A 16 15.20 -0.24 23.34
CA LEU A 16 16.17 -1.12 22.68
C LEU A 16 17.44 -0.35 22.28
N PRO A 17 18.59 -1.05 22.19
CA PRO A 17 19.80 -0.50 21.61
C PRO A 17 19.53 0.11 20.23
N ARG A 18 20.28 1.17 19.87
CA ARG A 18 20.10 1.87 18.59
C ARG A 18 20.17 0.94 17.38
N GLU A 19 21.18 0.07 17.34
CA GLU A 19 21.39 -0.88 16.26
C GLU A 19 20.22 -1.87 16.08
N GLU A 20 19.66 -2.34 17.20
CA GLU A 20 18.48 -3.22 17.18
C GLU A 20 17.25 -2.48 16.64
N ARG A 21 17.06 -1.22 17.02
CA ARG A 21 15.97 -0.38 16.49
C ARG A 21 16.11 -0.17 14.98
N GLU A 22 17.30 0.16 14.50
CA GLU A 22 17.60 0.37 13.09
C GLU A 22 17.37 -0.93 12.29
N THR A 23 17.80 -2.07 12.82
CA THR A 23 17.58 -3.39 12.21
C THR A 23 16.08 -3.72 12.10
N ILE A 24 15.33 -3.52 13.18
CA ILE A 24 13.87 -3.75 13.19
C ILE A 24 13.15 -2.80 12.21
N ILE A 25 13.55 -1.52 12.16
CA ILE A 25 12.97 -0.55 11.22
C ILE A 25 13.24 -0.98 9.77
N SER A 26 14.47 -1.37 9.45
CA SER A 26 14.85 -1.80 8.10
C SER A 26 14.08 -3.06 7.68
N HIS A 27 14.10 -4.11 8.51
CA HIS A 27 13.38 -5.36 8.22
C HIS A 27 11.87 -5.16 8.17
N GLY A 28 11.31 -4.42 9.13
CA GLY A 28 9.88 -4.11 9.18
C GLY A 28 9.43 -3.33 7.94
N THR A 29 10.25 -2.37 7.50
CA THR A 29 9.99 -1.58 6.27
C THR A 29 9.99 -2.48 5.04
N ALA A 30 10.98 -3.37 4.90
CA ALA A 30 11.04 -4.31 3.78
C ALA A 30 9.80 -5.21 3.70
N ILE A 31 9.37 -5.79 4.83
CA ILE A 31 8.16 -6.63 4.91
C ILE A 31 6.92 -5.80 4.58
N ARG A 32 6.79 -4.60 5.16
CA ARG A 32 5.64 -3.72 4.92
C ARG A 32 5.54 -3.32 3.45
N LEU A 33 6.64 -2.95 2.83
CA LEU A 33 6.69 -2.61 1.41
C LEU A 33 6.34 -3.79 0.51
N SER A 34 6.82 -5.00 0.83
CA SER A 34 6.43 -6.21 0.08
C SER A 34 4.92 -6.43 0.11
N ASN A 35 4.29 -6.26 1.28
CA ASN A 35 2.85 -6.41 1.43
C ASN A 35 2.07 -5.30 0.70
N LEU A 36 2.52 -4.04 0.79
CA LEU A 36 1.89 -2.93 0.08
C LEU A 36 2.00 -3.12 -1.44
N LYS A 37 3.14 -3.56 -1.97
CA LYS A 37 3.30 -3.86 -3.40
C LYS A 37 2.34 -4.95 -3.89
N LYS A 38 2.11 -6.00 -3.08
CA LYS A 38 1.10 -7.03 -3.39
C LYS A 38 -0.32 -6.46 -3.41
N GLN A 39 -0.66 -5.59 -2.46
CA GLN A 39 -1.96 -4.93 -2.42
C GLN A 39 -2.15 -3.99 -3.62
N LEU A 40 -1.12 -3.23 -3.99
CA LEU A 40 -1.14 -2.35 -5.16
C LEU A 40 -1.39 -3.16 -6.42
N PHE A 41 -0.62 -4.24 -6.61
CA PHE A 41 -0.78 -5.13 -7.75
C PHE A 41 -2.22 -5.67 -7.87
N LEU A 42 -2.82 -6.09 -6.75
CA LEU A 42 -4.20 -6.57 -6.73
C LEU A 42 -5.18 -5.46 -7.12
N ALA A 43 -5.05 -4.27 -6.52
CA ALA A 43 -5.93 -3.14 -6.77
C ALA A 43 -5.86 -2.69 -8.24
N GLU A 44 -4.66 -2.52 -8.78
CA GLU A 44 -4.47 -2.17 -10.19
C GLU A 44 -4.97 -3.26 -11.14
N SER A 45 -4.82 -4.53 -10.79
CA SER A 45 -5.38 -5.63 -11.57
C SER A 45 -6.91 -5.62 -11.56
N LYS A 46 -7.54 -5.24 -10.44
CA LYS A 46 -9.00 -5.10 -10.33
C LYS A 46 -9.53 -3.93 -11.14
N VAL A 47 -8.88 -2.76 -11.08
CA VAL A 47 -9.18 -1.61 -11.95
C VAL A 47 -9.12 -2.02 -13.42
N ARG A 48 -8.01 -2.64 -13.84
CA ARG A 48 -7.84 -3.08 -15.23
C ARG A 48 -8.88 -4.11 -15.66
N HIS A 49 -9.26 -5.02 -14.77
CA HIS A 49 -10.31 -6.00 -15.05
C HIS A 49 -11.63 -5.34 -15.44
N TYR A 50 -12.02 -4.26 -14.75
CA TYR A 50 -13.22 -3.50 -15.09
C TYR A 50 -13.07 -2.72 -16.40
N GLU A 51 -11.91 -2.11 -16.63
CA GLU A 51 -11.60 -1.45 -17.92
C GLU A 51 -11.71 -2.43 -19.09
N GLU A 52 -11.21 -3.65 -18.90
CA GLU A 52 -11.29 -4.72 -19.89
C GLU A 52 -12.71 -5.28 -20.06
N LYS A 53 -13.50 -5.36 -18.97
CA LYS A 53 -14.89 -5.84 -18.99
C LYS A 53 -15.79 -4.87 -19.75
N TYR A 54 -15.67 -3.58 -19.47
CA TYR A 54 -16.54 -2.54 -20.03
C TYR A 54 -15.97 -1.83 -21.26
N LYS A 55 -14.71 -2.10 -21.62
CA LYS A 55 -14.01 -1.51 -22.77
C LYS A 55 -13.92 0.03 -22.73
N VAL A 56 -13.92 0.59 -21.52
CA VAL A 56 -13.79 2.03 -21.26
C VAL A 56 -12.85 2.23 -20.07
N THR A 57 -12.28 3.43 -19.94
CA THR A 57 -11.55 3.79 -18.71
C THR A 57 -12.52 4.26 -17.63
N MET A 58 -12.09 4.26 -16.36
CA MET A 58 -12.93 4.76 -15.27
C MET A 58 -13.27 6.23 -15.48
N VAL A 59 -12.29 7.03 -15.92
CA VAL A 59 -12.45 8.45 -16.23
C VAL A 59 -13.49 8.69 -17.33
N GLN A 60 -13.54 7.83 -18.35
CA GLN A 60 -14.56 7.92 -19.39
C GLN A 60 -15.94 7.58 -18.82
N MET A 61 -16.05 6.51 -18.04
CA MET A 61 -17.30 6.10 -17.40
C MET A 61 -17.82 7.17 -16.41
N ASP A 62 -16.95 7.87 -15.71
CA ASP A 62 -17.31 8.98 -14.81
C ASP A 62 -17.85 10.20 -15.58
N ALA A 63 -17.30 10.46 -16.77
CA ALA A 63 -17.70 11.59 -17.61
C ALA A 63 -19.00 11.33 -18.37
N GLU A 64 -19.17 10.11 -18.87
CA GLU A 64 -20.34 9.70 -19.67
C GLU A 64 -21.50 9.23 -18.80
N GLY A 65 -21.22 8.83 -17.57
CA GLY A 65 -22.18 8.19 -16.68
C GLY A 65 -22.39 6.72 -17.02
N LEU A 66 -23.17 6.05 -16.18
CA LEU A 66 -23.58 4.68 -16.46
C LEU A 66 -24.58 4.63 -17.63
N PRO A 67 -24.54 3.58 -18.47
CA PRO A 67 -25.50 3.41 -19.54
C PRO A 67 -26.95 3.43 -19.05
N ASP A 68 -27.88 3.95 -19.85
CA ASP A 68 -29.32 3.99 -19.51
C ASP A 68 -29.92 2.60 -19.25
N ASN A 69 -29.30 1.54 -19.78
CA ASN A 69 -29.69 0.14 -19.58
C ASN A 69 -28.84 -0.58 -18.53
N ALA A 70 -28.11 0.15 -17.68
CA ALA A 70 -27.31 -0.44 -16.60
C ALA A 70 -28.20 -1.24 -15.65
N ASP A 71 -27.84 -2.50 -15.46
CA ASP A 71 -28.46 -3.35 -14.45
C ASP A 71 -27.74 -3.21 -13.10
N CYS A 72 -28.25 -3.92 -12.08
CA CYS A 72 -27.66 -3.89 -10.74
C CYS A 72 -26.17 -4.31 -10.75
N GLU A 73 -25.77 -5.23 -11.63
CA GLU A 73 -24.39 -5.70 -11.71
C GLU A 73 -23.47 -4.55 -12.16
N ILE A 74 -23.86 -3.79 -13.18
CA ILE A 74 -23.09 -2.63 -13.66
C ILE A 74 -22.96 -1.57 -12.55
N HIS A 75 -24.02 -1.32 -11.79
CA HIS A 75 -23.97 -0.38 -10.66
C HIS A 75 -23.01 -0.85 -9.56
N GLU A 76 -23.07 -2.13 -9.18
CA GLU A 76 -22.18 -2.70 -8.16
C GLU A 76 -20.72 -2.68 -8.61
N ASP A 77 -20.47 -3.05 -9.86
CA ASP A 77 -19.13 -3.03 -10.44
C ASP A 77 -18.56 -1.62 -10.53
N TYR A 78 -19.36 -0.62 -10.88
CA TYR A 78 -18.93 0.78 -10.88
C TYR A 78 -18.49 1.26 -9.49
N ILE A 79 -19.23 0.91 -8.45
CA ILE A 79 -18.88 1.24 -7.06
C ILE A 79 -17.59 0.50 -6.65
N MET A 80 -17.50 -0.79 -6.97
CA MET A 80 -16.32 -1.59 -6.65
C MET A 80 -15.08 -1.12 -7.41
N TRP A 81 -15.24 -0.66 -8.64
CA TRP A 81 -14.16 -0.11 -9.44
C TRP A 81 -13.56 1.14 -8.79
N HIS A 82 -14.41 2.09 -8.38
CA HIS A 82 -13.98 3.27 -7.61
C HIS A 82 -13.24 2.89 -6.33
N HIS A 83 -13.79 1.93 -5.59
CA HIS A 83 -13.14 1.43 -4.38
C HIS A 83 -11.71 0.93 -4.67
N TRP A 84 -11.50 0.17 -5.74
CA TRP A 84 -10.17 -0.33 -6.10
C TRP A 84 -9.23 0.76 -6.59
N ALA A 85 -9.74 1.79 -7.28
CA ALA A 85 -8.96 2.96 -7.65
C ALA A 85 -8.47 3.72 -6.40
N ASP A 86 -9.36 3.97 -5.44
CA ASP A 86 -9.02 4.61 -4.16
C ASP A 86 -7.99 3.79 -3.36
N VAL A 87 -8.15 2.47 -3.33
CA VAL A 87 -7.18 1.56 -2.69
C VAL A 87 -5.82 1.67 -3.38
N SER A 88 -5.79 1.68 -4.72
CA SER A 88 -4.55 1.82 -5.49
C SER A 88 -3.83 3.13 -5.14
N ASP A 89 -4.55 4.25 -5.15
CA ASP A 89 -3.98 5.57 -4.85
C ASP A 89 -3.50 5.69 -3.41
N LYS A 90 -4.26 5.15 -2.45
CA LYS A 90 -3.86 5.10 -1.06
C LYS A 90 -2.58 4.28 -0.88
N VAL A 91 -2.52 3.09 -1.48
CA VAL A 91 -1.36 2.20 -1.35
C VAL A 91 -0.12 2.82 -2.02
N LYS A 92 -0.26 3.52 -3.15
CA LYS A 92 0.84 4.29 -3.77
C LYS A 92 1.41 5.33 -2.82
N LYS A 93 0.54 6.09 -2.13
CA LYS A 93 0.97 7.08 -1.11
C LYS A 93 1.67 6.41 0.08
N ASP A 94 1.13 5.30 0.57
CA ASP A 94 1.74 4.53 1.66
C ASP A 94 3.13 4.01 1.26
N ILE A 95 3.31 3.51 0.03
CA ILE A 95 4.62 3.09 -0.50
C ILE A 95 5.58 4.26 -0.54
N ALA A 96 5.17 5.39 -1.14
CA ALA A 96 6.01 6.59 -1.26
C ALA A 96 6.47 7.12 0.12
N SER A 97 5.62 7.02 1.14
CA SER A 97 5.97 7.44 2.52
C SER A 97 7.07 6.59 3.17
N LEU A 98 7.34 5.40 2.64
CA LEU A 98 8.32 4.45 3.15
C LEU A 98 9.61 4.39 2.30
N ASP A 99 9.64 5.04 1.13
CA ASP A 99 10.76 4.95 0.19
C ASP A 99 12.08 5.45 0.79
N GLU A 100 12.05 6.54 1.56
CA GLU A 100 13.25 7.10 2.21
C GLU A 100 13.87 6.09 3.19
N ILE A 101 13.03 5.46 4.03
CA ILE A 101 13.47 4.45 4.99
C ILE A 101 13.97 3.20 4.26
N ALA A 102 13.33 2.83 3.16
CA ALA A 102 13.72 1.69 2.34
C ALA A 102 15.12 1.87 1.73
N GLN A 103 15.40 3.04 1.16
CA GLN A 103 16.70 3.36 0.56
C GLN A 103 17.82 3.33 1.61
N GLN A 104 17.57 3.91 2.79
CA GLN A 104 18.53 3.90 3.90
C GLN A 104 18.77 2.48 4.45
N GLY A 105 17.71 1.68 4.57
CA GLY A 105 17.80 0.29 5.06
C GLY A 105 18.54 -0.65 4.08
N LEU A 106 18.39 -0.45 2.78
CA LEU A 106 19.13 -1.19 1.75
C LEU A 106 20.62 -0.84 1.75
N PHE A 107 20.95 0.45 1.88
CA PHE A 107 22.33 0.92 1.97
C PHE A 107 23.09 0.34 3.18
N TRP A 108 22.44 0.26 4.34
CA TRP A 108 23.03 -0.36 5.54
C TRP A 108 23.33 -1.85 5.35
N ARG A 109 22.45 -2.57 4.63
CA ARG A 109 22.64 -3.99 4.35
C ARG A 109 23.87 -4.22 3.47
N GLU A 110 24.05 -3.44 2.41
CA GLU A 110 25.22 -3.56 1.52
C GLU A 110 26.55 -3.32 2.26
N LEU A 111 26.60 -2.36 3.18
CA LEU A 111 27.78 -2.11 4.02
C LEU A 111 28.08 -3.27 4.99
N SER A 112 27.05 -3.91 5.56
CA SER A 112 27.22 -5.06 6.45
C SER A 112 27.69 -6.33 5.74
N TYR A 113 27.39 -6.51 4.46
CA TYR A 113 27.86 -7.66 3.66
C TYR A 113 29.25 -7.44 3.03
N ALA A 114 29.73 -6.20 2.93
CA ALA A 114 31.04 -5.86 2.38
C ALA A 114 32.20 -5.96 3.41
N GLY A 115 31.91 -6.43 4.63
CA GLY A 115 32.88 -6.62 5.71
C GLY A 115 33.11 -8.09 6.07
N HIS A 116 33.46 -8.94 5.09
CA HIS A 116 34.00 -10.28 5.32
C HIS A 116 35.11 -10.63 4.32
#